data_AF-A0A0N0AJ31-F1
#
_entry.id   AF-A0A0N0AJ31-F1
#
_cell.length_a   1.000
_cell.length_b   1.000
_cell.length_c   1.000
_cell.angle_alpha   90.00
_cell.angle_beta   90.00
_cell.angle_gamma   90.00
#
_symmetry.space_group_name_H-M   'P 1'
#
loop_
_entity.id
_entity.type
_entity.pdbx_description
1 polymer ?
#
loop_
_entity_poly.entity_id
_entity_poly.type
_entity_poly.pdbx_seq_one_letter_code
_entity_poly.pdbx_strand_id
1 'polypeptide(L)'
;MIRLITALLSRRPRPTRGGAAAPDPLPGLTPAPYSSAWHQRRAHRAGTAVHMGYGRFLIGRTTATAEELADLADTASDEWAKFAAALRAEDADVIVPRDLSDLEEGDL
;
A
#
# COMPACT_ATOMS: atom_id res chain seq x y z
N MET A 1 -39.69 44.39 19.01
CA MET A 1 -39.01 45.42 18.18
C MET A 1 -37.68 44.84 17.67
N ILE A 2 -37.45 44.90 16.34
CA ILE A 2 -36.18 44.71 15.56
C ILE A 2 -35.62 43.26 15.50
N ARG A 3 -35.91 42.41 14.47
CA ARG A 3 -35.31 42.24 13.10
C ARG A 3 -33.75 42.11 13.10
N LEU A 4 -33.12 40.96 12.82
CA LEU A 4 -32.92 40.16 11.58
C LEU A 4 -31.46 40.29 11.07
N ILE A 5 -30.90 39.17 10.55
CA ILE A 5 -29.69 39.00 9.69
C ILE A 5 -28.34 39.05 10.44
N THR A 6 -27.52 37.99 10.53
CA THR A 6 -26.72 37.47 9.39
C THR A 6 -26.15 36.09 9.70
N ALA A 7 -26.27 35.20 8.72
CA ALA A 7 -25.61 33.90 8.67
C ALA A 7 -24.09 34.04 8.52
N LEU A 8 -23.34 33.34 9.35
CA LEU A 8 -21.97 32.87 9.06
C LEU A 8 -21.89 31.47 9.67
N LEU A 9 -22.36 30.44 8.97
CA LEU A 9 -21.45 29.57 8.21
C LEU A 9 -20.14 29.35 8.97
N SER A 10 -20.23 28.73 10.15
CA SER A 10 -19.13 27.93 10.69
C SER A 10 -18.99 26.68 9.81
N ARG A 11 -18.54 26.90 8.57
CA ARG A 11 -17.95 25.87 7.72
C ARG A 11 -16.69 25.44 8.45
N ARG A 12 -16.80 24.42 9.31
CA ARG A 12 -15.66 23.55 9.55
C ARG A 12 -15.12 23.16 8.17
N PRO A 13 -13.81 23.30 7.91
CA PRO A 13 -13.25 22.82 6.66
C PRO A 13 -13.58 21.34 6.56
N ARG A 14 -14.42 21.01 5.56
CA ARG A 14 -14.57 19.64 5.08
C ARG A 14 -13.16 19.19 4.72
N PRO A 15 -12.66 18.05 5.24
CA PRO A 15 -11.34 17.56 4.83
C PRO A 15 -11.35 17.50 3.31
N THR A 16 -10.48 18.31 2.70
CA THR A 16 -10.24 18.26 1.28
C THR A 16 -9.86 16.81 0.96
N ARG A 17 -10.54 16.24 -0.04
CA ARG A 17 -10.11 15.03 -0.77
C ARG A 17 -8.74 15.32 -1.42
N GLY A 18 -7.71 15.45 -0.61
CA GLY A 18 -6.43 16.03 -1.02
C GLY A 18 -5.39 15.99 0.08
N GLY A 19 -5.48 15.03 1.02
CA GLY A 19 -4.25 14.47 1.55
C GLY A 19 -3.47 13.95 0.35
N ALA A 20 -2.20 14.36 0.22
CA ALA A 20 -1.37 13.99 -0.92
C ALA A 20 -1.62 12.52 -1.23
N ALA A 21 -2.15 12.24 -2.42
CA ALA A 21 -2.14 10.89 -2.93
C ALA A 21 -0.70 10.41 -2.76
N ALA A 22 -0.50 9.24 -2.17
CA ALA A 22 0.81 8.59 -2.22
C ALA A 22 1.32 8.77 -3.65
N PRO A 23 2.56 9.25 -3.84
CA PRO A 23 3.06 9.62 -5.16
C PRO A 23 2.69 8.50 -6.12
N ASP A 24 1.94 8.85 -7.17
CA ASP A 24 1.59 7.88 -8.20
C ASP A 24 2.90 7.21 -8.61
N PRO A 25 3.01 5.87 -8.56
CA PRO A 25 4.24 5.19 -8.90
C PRO A 25 4.62 5.62 -10.31
N LEU A 26 5.74 6.34 -10.44
CA LEU A 26 6.21 6.91 -11.69
C LEU A 26 6.10 5.85 -12.81
N PRO A 27 5.39 6.13 -13.92
CA PRO A 27 5.36 5.22 -15.04
C PRO A 27 6.72 5.33 -15.74
N GLY A 28 7.65 4.44 -15.40
CA GLY A 28 9.00 4.54 -15.97
C GLY A 28 9.77 3.25 -16.07
N LEU A 29 9.70 2.37 -15.06
CA LEU A 29 10.40 1.09 -15.11
C LEU A 29 9.48 0.00 -14.61
N THR A 30 9.31 -1.05 -15.43
CA THR A 30 8.84 -2.33 -14.93
C THR A 30 9.85 -2.76 -13.86
N PRO A 31 9.42 -3.00 -12.61
CA PRO A 31 10.32 -3.45 -11.57
C PRO A 31 11.07 -4.70 -12.03
N ALA A 32 12.36 -4.79 -11.68
CA ALA A 32 13.13 -6.01 -11.90
C ALA A 32 12.34 -7.20 -11.31
N PRO A 33 12.24 -8.34 -12.01
CA PRO A 33 11.57 -9.52 -11.48
C PRO A 33 12.08 -9.85 -10.07
N TYR A 34 11.16 -10.18 -9.15
CA TYR A 34 11.46 -10.53 -7.76
C TYR A 34 12.07 -9.42 -6.87
N SER A 35 12.20 -8.18 -7.35
CA SER A 35 12.48 -7.03 -6.48
C SER A 35 11.31 -6.73 -5.53
N SER A 36 11.57 -6.02 -4.42
CA SER A 36 10.50 -5.54 -3.53
C SER A 36 9.46 -4.72 -4.28
N ALA A 37 9.88 -3.89 -5.24
CA ALA A 37 8.99 -3.10 -6.10
C ALA A 37 8.11 -3.98 -7.01
N TRP A 38 8.63 -5.14 -7.48
CA TRP A 38 7.84 -6.13 -8.22
C TRP A 38 6.79 -6.76 -7.32
N HIS A 39 7.19 -7.21 -6.13
CA HIS A 39 6.28 -7.80 -5.15
C HIS A 39 5.24 -6.78 -4.65
N GLN A 40 5.62 -5.53 -4.44
CA GLN A 40 4.73 -4.42 -4.08
C GLN A 40 3.60 -4.28 -5.11
N ARG A 41 3.93 -4.27 -6.41
CA ARG A 41 2.92 -4.18 -7.47
C ARG A 41 1.97 -5.37 -7.47
N ARG A 42 2.46 -6.58 -7.23
CA ARG A 42 1.60 -7.79 -7.15
C ARG A 42 0.69 -7.77 -5.94
N ALA A 43 1.25 -7.47 -4.77
CA ALA A 43 0.50 -7.33 -3.53
C ALA A 43 -0.58 -6.25 -3.62
N HIS A 44 -0.27 -5.10 -4.23
CA HIS A 44 -1.25 -4.04 -4.46
C HIS A 44 -2.40 -4.49 -5.38
N ARG A 45 -2.08 -5.19 -6.49
CA ARG A 45 -3.11 -5.73 -7.40
C ARG A 45 -4.00 -6.76 -6.71
N ALA A 46 -3.40 -7.68 -5.96
CA ALA A 46 -4.13 -8.73 -5.25
C ALA A 46 -5.05 -8.12 -4.17
N GLY A 47 -4.54 -7.20 -3.35
CA GLY A 47 -5.34 -6.49 -2.36
C GLY A 47 -6.48 -5.67 -2.96
N THR A 48 -6.24 -5.02 -4.12
CA THR A 48 -7.28 -4.29 -4.85
C THR A 48 -8.37 -5.24 -5.37
N ALA A 49 -7.98 -6.41 -5.90
CA ALA A 49 -8.94 -7.40 -6.37
C ALA A 49 -9.86 -7.89 -5.23
N VAL A 50 -9.29 -8.19 -4.06
CA VAL A 50 -10.07 -8.55 -2.86
C VAL A 50 -11.02 -7.43 -2.45
N HIS A 51 -10.51 -6.19 -2.36
CA HIS A 51 -11.33 -5.04 -1.97
C HIS A 51 -12.54 -4.84 -2.90
N MET A 52 -12.31 -4.94 -4.21
CA MET A 52 -13.37 -4.81 -5.21
C MET A 52 -14.33 -6.00 -5.20
N GLY A 53 -13.82 -7.22 -5.02
CA GLY A 53 -14.63 -8.43 -4.90
C GLY A 53 -15.55 -8.38 -3.69
N TYR A 54 -15.00 -8.06 -2.51
CA TYR A 54 -15.74 -7.90 -1.27
C TYR A 54 -16.78 -6.78 -1.37
N GLY A 55 -16.41 -5.63 -1.95
CA GLY A 55 -17.35 -4.53 -2.19
C GLY A 55 -18.54 -4.96 -3.05
N ARG A 56 -18.30 -5.73 -4.13
CA ARG A 56 -19.36 -6.27 -4.99
C ARG A 56 -20.24 -7.31 -4.28
N PHE A 57 -19.64 -8.13 -3.41
CA PHE A 57 -20.36 -9.10 -2.58
C PHE A 57 -21.35 -8.42 -1.65
N LEU A 58 -20.91 -7.41 -0.89
CA LEU A 58 -21.76 -6.68 0.06
C LEU A 58 -22.98 -6.02 -0.58
N ILE A 59 -22.86 -5.55 -1.83
CA ILE A 59 -23.94 -4.89 -2.56
C ILE A 59 -24.75 -5.85 -3.45
N GLY A 60 -24.51 -7.16 -3.36
CA GLY A 60 -25.20 -8.19 -4.15
C GLY A 60 -24.94 -8.11 -5.66
N ARG A 61 -23.80 -7.52 -6.07
CA ARG A 61 -23.39 -7.35 -7.49
C ARG A 61 -22.22 -8.25 -7.88
N THR A 62 -22.18 -9.46 -7.33
CA THR A 62 -21.19 -10.49 -7.68
C THR A 62 -21.89 -11.81 -7.95
N THR A 63 -21.36 -12.57 -8.90
CA THR A 63 -21.67 -14.00 -9.07
C THR A 63 -20.72 -14.90 -8.27
N ALA A 64 -19.68 -14.31 -7.68
CA ALA A 64 -18.72 -15.04 -6.87
C ALA A 64 -19.37 -15.55 -5.57
N THR A 65 -19.09 -16.80 -5.25
CA THR A 65 -19.41 -17.42 -3.97
C THR A 65 -18.54 -16.85 -2.84
N ALA A 66 -18.93 -17.13 -1.60
CA ALA A 66 -18.12 -16.76 -0.44
C ALA A 66 -16.76 -17.48 -0.44
N GLU A 67 -16.70 -18.70 -0.96
CA GLU A 67 -15.48 -19.51 -1.09
C GLU A 67 -14.51 -18.90 -2.09
N GLU A 68 -14.98 -18.50 -3.28
CA GLU A 68 -14.14 -17.80 -4.28
C GLU A 68 -13.60 -16.46 -3.77
N LEU A 69 -14.33 -15.78 -2.88
CA LEU A 69 -13.82 -14.57 -2.21
C LEU A 69 -12.77 -14.88 -1.14
N ALA A 70 -12.91 -16.01 -0.44
CA ALA A 70 -11.91 -16.49 0.50
C ALA A 70 -10.61 -16.87 -0.23
N ASP A 71 -10.69 -17.61 -1.34
CA ASP A 71 -9.53 -17.95 -2.18
C ASP A 71 -8.80 -16.70 -2.70
N LEU A 72 -9.57 -15.68 -3.07
CA LEU A 72 -9.01 -14.39 -3.50
C LEU A 72 -8.30 -13.67 -2.34
N ALA A 73 -8.86 -13.74 -1.13
CA ALA A 73 -8.25 -13.18 0.07
C ALA A 73 -6.96 -13.92 0.46
N ASP A 74 -6.94 -15.25 0.37
CA ASP A 74 -5.75 -16.07 0.62
C ASP A 74 -4.64 -15.73 -0.37
N THR A 75 -4.99 -15.60 -1.66
CA THR A 75 -4.04 -15.16 -2.69
C THR A 75 -3.45 -13.78 -2.38
N ALA A 76 -4.24 -12.83 -1.90
CA ALA A 76 -3.74 -11.52 -1.51
C ALA A 76 -2.86 -11.56 -0.27
N SER A 77 -3.22 -12.39 0.72
CA SER A 77 -2.40 -12.66 1.90
C SER A 77 -1.01 -13.15 1.52
N ASP A 78 -0.93 -14.13 0.61
CA ASP A 78 0.34 -14.67 0.11
C ASP A 78 1.19 -13.62 -0.61
N GLU A 79 0.58 -12.79 -1.45
CA GLU A 79 1.31 -11.73 -2.17
C GLU A 79 1.80 -10.63 -1.21
N TRP A 80 1.02 -10.28 -0.18
CA TRP A 80 1.49 -9.39 0.89
C TRP A 80 2.64 -9.99 1.69
N ALA A 81 2.58 -11.28 2.02
CA ALA A 81 3.65 -11.99 2.71
C ALA A 81 4.95 -11.99 1.90
N LYS A 82 4.87 -12.27 0.60
CA LYS A 82 6.02 -12.21 -0.33
C LYS A 82 6.62 -10.81 -0.41
N PHE A 83 5.78 -9.77 -0.49
CA PHE A 83 6.24 -8.38 -0.45
C PHE A 83 6.96 -8.05 0.87
N ALA A 84 6.38 -8.42 2.01
CA ALA A 84 7.01 -8.18 3.30
C ALA A 84 8.36 -8.93 3.44
N ALA A 85 8.48 -10.13 2.87
CA ALA A 85 9.74 -10.85 2.83
C ALA A 85 10.78 -10.15 1.94
N ALA A 86 10.40 -9.73 0.73
CA ALA A 86 11.29 -9.02 -0.19
C ALA A 86 11.79 -7.68 0.38
N LEU A 87 10.92 -6.92 1.05
CA LEU A 87 11.30 -5.65 1.67
C LEU A 87 12.34 -5.85 2.79
N ARG A 88 12.16 -6.87 3.64
CA ARG A 88 13.13 -7.20 4.69
C ARG A 88 14.47 -7.70 4.13
N ALA A 89 14.46 -8.37 2.99
CA ALA A 89 15.68 -8.83 2.33
C ALA A 89 16.47 -7.64 1.75
N GLU A 90 15.79 -6.68 1.13
CA GLU A 90 16.46 -5.46 0.62
C GLU A 90 17.04 -4.59 1.75
N ASP A 91 16.35 -4.48 2.89
CA ASP A 91 16.89 -3.77 4.06
C ASP A 91 18.12 -4.48 4.66
N ALA A 92 18.20 -5.81 4.56
CA ALA A 92 19.34 -6.58 5.05
C ALA A 92 20.61 -6.42 4.19
N ASP A 93 20.46 -6.08 2.90
CA ASP A 93 21.59 -5.78 2.01
C ASP A 93 22.20 -4.40 2.26
N VAL A 94 21.56 -3.55 3.08
CA VAL A 94 22.10 -2.26 3.54
C VAL A 94 22.80 -2.45 4.89
N ILE A 95 23.87 -3.24 4.92
CA ILE A 95 24.86 -3.16 6.00
C ILE A 95 25.66 -1.88 5.74
N VAL A 96 25.21 -0.74 6.27
CA VAL A 96 26.09 0.43 6.42
C VAL A 96 27.07 0.08 7.53
N PRO A 97 28.38 -0.06 7.28
CA PRO A 97 29.36 -0.15 8.35
C PRO A 97 29.17 1.07 9.23
N ARG A 98 28.77 0.86 10.49
CA ARG A 98 28.48 1.97 11.41
C ARG A 98 29.74 2.68 11.85
N ASP A 99 30.90 2.13 11.55
CA ASP A 99 32.18 2.62 12.03
C ASP A 99 33.30 2.29 11.02
N LEU A 100 34.26 3.20 10.89
CA LEU A 100 35.46 3.01 10.04
C LEU A 100 36.40 1.92 10.60
N SER A 101 36.13 1.45 11.81
CA SER A 101 36.85 0.36 12.48
C SER A 101 36.60 -1.02 11.86
N ASP A 102 35.51 -1.23 11.14
CA ASP A 102 35.23 -2.49 10.43
C ASP A 102 36.03 -2.66 9.11
N LEU A 103 36.76 -1.62 8.68
CA LEU A 103 37.64 -1.65 7.50
C LEU A 103 39.10 -1.98 7.81
N GLU A 104 39.48 -2.04 9.09
CA GLU A 104 40.88 -2.27 9.50
C GLU A 104 41.19 -3.70 9.97
N GLU A 105 40.20 -4.59 10.12
CA GLU A 105 40.46 -6.04 10.31
C GLU A 105 40.68 -6.75 8.96
N GLY A 106 41.62 -6.21 8.18
CA GLY A 106 42.38 -6.95 7.18
C GLY A 106 43.78 -7.18 7.72
N ASP A 107 43.91 -8.02 8.76
CA ASP A 107 45.19 -8.38 9.34
C ASP A 107 46.06 -9.16 8.33
N LEU A 108 47.24 -8.58 8.07
CA LEU A 108 48.57 -9.19 7.98
C LEU A 108 48.80 -10.38 7.01
#